data_AF-A0A2N2F7F8-F1
#
_entry.id   AF-A0A2N2F7F8-F1
#
_cell.length_a   1.000
_cell.length_b   1.000
_cell.length_c   1.000
_cell.angle_alpha   90.00
_cell.angle_beta   90.00
_cell.angle_gamma   90.00
#
_symmetry.space_group_name_H-M   'P 1'
#
loop_
_entity.id
_entity.type
_entity.pdbx_description
1 polymer ?
#
loop_
_entity_poly.entity_id
_entity_poly.type
_entity_poly.pdbx_seq_one_letter_code
_entity_poly.pdbx_strand_id
1 'polypeptide(L)'
;NGEVRTAFEEHFREAASFTAGTGKVCRLHFTVSAEHVRDVRALMKLIVPLCEKCFHVRFKVDLSVQSPATNILAVDENNLPFRDETGRLVFRPGGHGALIQNLQNMDADLIYIKNIDNIVRDVLQKKILPYKKMLGGLALQLRKAVIAMLRQLEKGQLRVDEIETITEFCRMELSKSFSKDFSKLSPQEKQQQLFLHLNRPLRICGMVRNEGEPGGAPFWVREKDNSQTLQIVESAHVDPNRPTQRNIWSQASYFNPVDMVCCTNNHLGIKFNLADYVNRDAYLIIPKTEKGRRLKAQEMPGLWNGGMAYWNTVFVELPVIVFNPVKTVYDLLRPQHRGGRSIK
;
A
#
# COMPACT_ATOMS: atom_id res chain seq x y z
N ASN A 1 -33.32 -9.57 -1.82
CA ASN A 1 -33.36 -10.33 -3.10
C ASN A 1 -32.55 -11.63 -3.11
N GLY A 2 -31.93 -12.08 -2.00
CA GLY A 2 -31.33 -13.43 -1.94
C GLY A 2 -30.17 -13.69 -2.92
N GLU A 3 -29.65 -12.64 -3.55
CA GLU A 3 -28.56 -12.70 -4.51
C GLU A 3 -27.27 -13.10 -3.80
N VAL A 4 -26.62 -14.17 -4.29
CA VAL A 4 -25.33 -14.64 -3.79
C VAL A 4 -24.27 -14.11 -4.73
N ARG A 5 -23.33 -13.34 -4.19
CA ARG A 5 -22.27 -12.68 -4.94
C ARG A 5 -20.91 -13.14 -4.45
N THR A 6 -19.94 -13.15 -5.35
CA THR A 6 -18.55 -13.41 -4.98
C THR A 6 -17.91 -12.15 -4.41
N ALA A 7 -16.90 -12.30 -3.54
CA ALA A 7 -16.09 -11.17 -3.09
C ALA A 7 -15.48 -10.40 -4.28
N PHE A 8 -15.13 -11.10 -5.34
CA PHE A 8 -14.60 -10.52 -6.57
C PHE A 8 -15.61 -9.59 -7.25
N GLU A 9 -16.89 -9.97 -7.34
CA GLU A 9 -17.96 -9.12 -7.87
C GLU A 9 -18.17 -7.85 -7.03
N GLU A 10 -18.10 -7.95 -5.70
CA GLU A 10 -18.30 -6.80 -4.81
C GLU A 10 -17.28 -5.67 -5.06
N HIS A 11 -16.06 -5.98 -5.52
CA HIS A 11 -15.08 -4.94 -5.91
C HIS A 11 -15.55 -4.10 -7.12
N PHE A 12 -16.31 -4.68 -8.06
CA PHE A 12 -16.86 -3.93 -9.19
C PHE A 12 -17.94 -2.95 -8.73
N ARG A 13 -18.77 -3.38 -7.77
CA ARG A 13 -19.83 -2.56 -7.18
C ARG A 13 -19.23 -1.39 -6.39
N GLU A 14 -18.21 -1.69 -5.59
CA GLU A 14 -17.44 -0.67 -4.88
C GLU A 14 -16.83 0.34 -5.87
N ALA A 15 -16.15 -0.11 -6.93
CA ALA A 15 -15.56 0.78 -7.92
C ALA A 15 -16.61 1.67 -8.61
N ALA A 16 -17.75 1.11 -9.01
CA ALA A 16 -18.86 1.87 -9.59
C ALA A 16 -19.37 3.00 -8.67
N SER A 17 -19.21 2.85 -7.35
CA SER A 17 -19.72 3.83 -6.37
C SER A 17 -18.87 5.09 -6.19
N PHE A 18 -17.58 5.08 -6.56
CA PHE A 18 -16.73 6.27 -6.40
C PHE A 18 -15.56 6.44 -7.40
N THR A 19 -15.26 5.47 -8.27
CA THR A 19 -14.12 5.58 -9.21
C THR A 19 -14.53 5.88 -10.65
N ALA A 20 -15.82 6.02 -10.92
CA ALA A 20 -16.33 6.37 -12.25
C ALA A 20 -15.81 7.75 -12.68
N GLY A 21 -14.89 7.75 -13.65
CA GLY A 21 -14.31 8.97 -14.21
C GLY A 21 -15.08 9.48 -15.43
N THR A 22 -14.40 10.30 -16.23
CA THR A 22 -14.91 10.81 -17.51
C THR A 22 -15.43 9.68 -18.40
N GLY A 23 -16.62 9.86 -18.98
CA GLY A 23 -17.25 8.84 -19.82
C GLY A 23 -17.77 7.61 -19.05
N LYS A 24 -17.98 7.75 -17.72
CA LYS A 24 -18.46 6.71 -16.81
C LYS A 24 -17.59 5.44 -16.83
N VAL A 25 -16.28 5.61 -16.98
CA VAL A 25 -15.32 4.50 -17.00
C VAL A 25 -14.76 4.29 -15.59
N CYS A 26 -14.93 3.08 -15.05
CA CYS A 26 -14.30 2.61 -13.83
C CYS A 26 -13.07 1.77 -14.20
N ARG A 27 -11.90 2.14 -13.68
CA ARG A 27 -10.66 1.37 -13.87
C ARG A 27 -10.41 0.50 -12.65
N LEU A 28 -10.20 -0.79 -12.86
CA LEU A 28 -9.77 -1.74 -11.83
C LEU A 28 -8.52 -2.47 -12.30
N HIS A 29 -7.67 -2.84 -11.36
CA HIS A 29 -6.51 -3.68 -11.61
C HIS A 29 -6.43 -4.73 -10.53
N PHE A 30 -6.35 -6.01 -10.92
CA PHE A 30 -6.14 -7.10 -9.97
C PHE A 30 -4.77 -7.74 -10.20
N THR A 31 -4.02 -7.89 -9.12
CA THR A 31 -2.84 -8.75 -9.11
C THR A 31 -3.23 -10.09 -8.52
N VAL A 32 -3.05 -11.16 -9.29
CA VAL A 32 -3.48 -12.52 -8.92
C VAL A 32 -2.33 -13.51 -9.10
N SER A 33 -2.38 -14.63 -8.38
CA SER A 33 -1.44 -15.74 -8.61
C SER A 33 -1.60 -16.30 -10.02
N ALA A 34 -0.50 -16.74 -10.63
CA ALA A 34 -0.48 -17.25 -12.01
C ALA A 34 -1.48 -18.39 -12.25
N GLU A 35 -1.66 -19.27 -11.25
CA GLU A 35 -2.61 -20.38 -11.29
C GLU A 35 -4.09 -19.92 -11.39
N HIS A 36 -4.43 -18.76 -10.81
CA HIS A 36 -5.80 -18.25 -10.76
C HIS A 36 -6.18 -17.34 -11.95
N VAL A 37 -5.22 -16.99 -12.82
CA VAL A 37 -5.47 -16.06 -13.93
C VAL A 37 -6.61 -16.54 -14.84
N ARG A 38 -6.66 -17.83 -15.15
CA ARG A 38 -7.70 -18.40 -16.03
C ARG A 38 -9.08 -18.30 -15.40
N ASP A 39 -9.20 -18.70 -14.14
CA ASP A 39 -10.48 -18.70 -13.41
C ASP A 39 -11.00 -17.28 -13.21
N VAL A 40 -10.12 -16.34 -12.84
CA VAL A 40 -10.48 -14.92 -12.68
C VAL A 40 -10.94 -14.33 -14.01
N ARG A 41 -10.26 -14.62 -15.13
CA ARG A 41 -10.70 -14.16 -16.46
C ARG A 41 -12.06 -14.75 -16.85
N ALA A 42 -12.30 -16.03 -16.54
CA ALA A 42 -13.57 -16.68 -16.81
C ALA A 42 -14.71 -16.01 -16.01
N LEU A 43 -14.50 -15.79 -14.71
CA LEU A 43 -15.46 -15.10 -13.85
C LEU A 43 -15.69 -13.65 -14.32
N MET A 44 -14.64 -12.91 -14.67
CA MET A 44 -14.73 -11.55 -15.22
C MET A 44 -15.66 -11.46 -16.43
N LYS A 45 -15.55 -12.39 -17.38
CA LYS A 45 -16.40 -12.42 -18.58
C LYS A 45 -17.88 -12.54 -18.25
N LEU A 46 -18.21 -13.19 -17.14
CA LEU A 46 -19.60 -13.34 -16.67
C LEU A 46 -20.08 -12.10 -15.93
N ILE A 47 -19.27 -11.56 -15.00
CA ILE A 47 -19.73 -10.50 -14.09
C ILE A 47 -19.70 -9.10 -14.71
N VAL A 48 -18.71 -8.80 -15.57
CA VAL A 48 -18.50 -7.43 -16.07
C VAL A 48 -19.74 -6.92 -16.81
N PRO A 49 -20.32 -7.64 -17.79
CA PRO A 49 -21.51 -7.16 -18.50
C PRO A 49 -22.72 -6.94 -17.56
N LEU A 50 -22.86 -7.78 -16.54
CA LEU A 50 -23.93 -7.67 -15.54
C LEU A 50 -23.75 -6.40 -14.70
N CYS A 51 -22.53 -6.14 -14.22
CA CYS A 51 -22.22 -4.94 -13.46
C CYS A 51 -22.34 -3.67 -14.31
N GLU A 52 -21.83 -3.65 -15.55
CA GLU A 52 -21.95 -2.50 -16.46
C GLU A 52 -23.42 -2.11 -16.68
N LYS A 53 -24.27 -3.10 -16.93
CA LYS A 53 -25.71 -2.89 -17.08
C LYS A 53 -26.37 -2.40 -15.79
N CYS A 54 -25.99 -2.97 -14.64
CA CYS A 54 -26.57 -2.62 -13.35
C CYS A 54 -26.24 -1.16 -12.95
N PHE A 55 -24.99 -0.74 -13.15
CA PHE A 55 -24.51 0.57 -12.70
C PHE A 55 -24.47 1.64 -13.78
N HIS A 56 -24.75 1.29 -15.04
CA HIS A 56 -24.65 2.20 -16.19
C HIS A 56 -23.26 2.83 -16.33
N VAL A 57 -22.22 2.00 -16.15
CA VAL A 57 -20.80 2.35 -16.26
C VAL A 57 -20.11 1.39 -17.23
N ARG A 58 -18.87 1.72 -17.62
CA ARG A 58 -17.97 0.79 -18.32
C ARG A 58 -16.80 0.42 -17.43
N PHE A 59 -16.40 -0.84 -17.42
CA PHE A 59 -15.22 -1.29 -16.68
C PHE A 59 -14.03 -1.50 -17.62
N LYS A 60 -12.91 -0.84 -17.31
CA LYS A 60 -11.60 -1.21 -17.85
C LYS A 60 -10.86 -1.97 -16.76
N VAL A 61 -10.64 -3.27 -16.98
CA VAL A 61 -10.06 -4.17 -15.98
C VAL A 61 -8.78 -4.76 -16.50
N ASP A 62 -7.70 -4.50 -15.79
CA ASP A 62 -6.38 -5.06 -16.07
C ASP A 62 -6.05 -6.16 -15.05
N LEU A 63 -5.33 -7.19 -15.51
CA LEU A 63 -4.84 -8.28 -14.66
C LEU A 63 -3.32 -8.34 -14.76
N SER A 64 -2.67 -8.52 -13.62
CA SER A 64 -1.24 -8.80 -13.58
C SER A 64 -0.95 -9.99 -12.67
N VAL A 65 0.22 -10.58 -12.85
CA VAL A 65 0.81 -11.56 -11.94
C VAL A 65 2.08 -10.98 -11.36
N GLN A 66 2.51 -11.49 -10.21
CA GLN A 66 3.85 -11.20 -9.72
C GLN A 66 4.89 -11.70 -10.72
N SER A 67 5.91 -10.89 -11.03
CA SER A 67 6.95 -11.26 -11.99
C SER A 67 7.77 -12.45 -11.47
N PRO A 68 7.91 -13.56 -12.23
CA PRO A 68 8.78 -14.66 -11.85
C PRO A 68 10.25 -14.28 -11.71
N ALA A 69 10.69 -13.16 -12.31
CA ALA A 69 12.04 -12.63 -12.13
C ALA A 69 12.32 -12.16 -10.69
N THR A 70 11.27 -12.01 -9.87
CA THR A 70 11.39 -11.71 -8.43
C THR A 70 11.48 -12.96 -7.57
N ASN A 71 11.51 -14.15 -8.18
CA ASN A 71 11.66 -15.39 -7.44
C ASN A 71 13.05 -15.48 -6.84
N ILE A 72 13.12 -15.82 -5.56
CA ILE A 72 14.36 -15.90 -4.81
C ILE A 72 14.70 -17.37 -4.57
N LEU A 73 15.99 -17.70 -4.68
CA LEU A 73 16.52 -19.02 -4.37
C LEU A 73 16.29 -19.33 -2.90
N ALA A 74 15.60 -20.43 -2.61
CA ALA A 74 15.50 -20.95 -1.25
C ALA A 74 16.84 -21.53 -0.81
N VAL A 75 17.13 -21.42 0.49
CA VAL A 75 18.32 -22.01 1.11
C VAL A 75 17.93 -22.94 2.25
N ASP A 76 18.78 -23.90 2.58
CA ASP A 76 18.60 -24.75 3.75
C ASP A 76 18.97 -24.01 5.06
N GLU A 77 18.94 -24.73 6.19
CA GLU A 77 19.29 -24.17 7.50
C GLU A 77 20.74 -23.68 7.56
N ASN A 78 21.64 -24.24 6.75
CA ASN A 78 23.06 -23.87 6.63
C ASN A 78 23.32 -22.75 5.60
N ASN A 79 22.26 -22.15 5.03
CA ASN A 79 22.34 -21.16 3.94
C ASN A 79 22.92 -21.69 2.62
N LEU A 80 22.84 -23.00 2.36
CA LEU A 80 23.21 -23.58 1.07
C LEU A 80 21.99 -23.66 0.13
N PRO A 81 22.17 -23.57 -1.21
CA PRO A 81 21.07 -23.65 -2.17
C PRO A 81 20.19 -24.89 -1.95
N PHE A 82 18.89 -24.65 -1.70
CA PHE A 82 17.94 -25.72 -1.48
C PHE A 82 17.59 -26.42 -2.79
N ARG A 83 17.64 -27.75 -2.78
CA ARG A 83 17.32 -28.60 -3.93
C ARG A 83 16.16 -29.53 -3.64
N ASP A 84 15.29 -29.73 -4.62
CA ASP A 84 14.22 -30.73 -4.58
C ASP A 84 14.78 -32.17 -4.67
N GLU A 85 13.90 -33.17 -4.57
CA GLU A 85 14.25 -34.59 -4.67
C GLU A 85 14.89 -34.97 -6.02
N THR A 86 14.70 -34.16 -7.06
CA THR A 86 15.29 -34.34 -8.38
C THR A 86 16.62 -33.60 -8.56
N GLY A 87 17.11 -32.94 -7.50
CA GLY A 87 18.36 -32.16 -7.51
C GLY A 87 18.23 -30.76 -8.09
N ARG A 88 17.02 -30.30 -8.45
CA ARG A 88 16.79 -28.96 -9.03
C ARG A 88 16.70 -27.91 -7.94
N LEU A 89 17.17 -26.70 -8.25
CA LEU A 89 17.07 -25.55 -7.35
C LEU A 89 15.61 -25.16 -7.13
N VAL A 90 15.26 -24.89 -5.87
CA VAL A 90 13.92 -24.44 -5.49
C VAL A 90 13.90 -22.93 -5.37
N PHE A 91 12.97 -22.30 -6.10
CA PHE A 91 12.74 -20.86 -6.05
C PHE A 91 11.39 -20.57 -5.41
N ARG A 92 11.30 -19.51 -4.62
CA ARG A 92 10.07 -19.05 -3.97
C ARG A 92 9.72 -17.65 -4.47
N PRO A 93 8.43 -17.29 -4.58
CA PRO A 93 8.04 -15.91 -4.86
C PRO A 93 8.66 -14.96 -3.83
N GLY A 94 9.19 -13.82 -4.27
CA GLY A 94 9.83 -12.83 -3.40
C GLY A 94 8.89 -12.07 -2.45
N GLY A 95 7.70 -12.61 -2.15
CA GLY A 95 6.69 -11.99 -1.29
C GLY A 95 5.98 -10.78 -1.92
N HIS A 96 5.17 -10.10 -1.10
CA HIS A 96 4.39 -8.91 -1.51
C HIS A 96 5.27 -7.73 -1.95
N GLY A 97 6.58 -7.77 -1.68
CA GLY A 97 7.54 -6.75 -2.11
C GLY A 97 7.76 -6.67 -3.60
N ALA A 98 7.50 -7.77 -4.31
CA ALA A 98 7.57 -7.82 -5.76
C ALA A 98 6.50 -6.97 -6.46
N LEU A 99 5.48 -6.49 -5.73
CA LEU A 99 4.39 -5.72 -6.31
C LEU A 99 4.79 -4.27 -6.67
N ILE A 100 5.95 -3.78 -6.23
CA ILE A 100 6.41 -2.43 -6.61
C ILE A 100 6.59 -2.33 -8.14
N GLN A 101 7.00 -3.41 -8.81
CA GLN A 101 7.09 -3.46 -10.26
C GLN A 101 5.72 -3.47 -10.93
N ASN A 102 4.75 -4.18 -10.34
CA ASN A 102 3.37 -4.15 -10.82
C ASN A 102 2.81 -2.72 -10.74
N LEU A 103 3.09 -2.01 -9.65
CA LEU A 103 2.72 -0.60 -9.49
C LEU A 103 3.49 0.31 -10.46
N GLN A 104 4.77 0.05 -10.71
CA GLN A 104 5.59 0.76 -11.70
C GLN A 104 5.01 0.65 -13.12
N ASN A 105 4.40 -0.48 -13.47
CA ASN A 105 3.84 -0.71 -14.80
C ASN A 105 2.42 -0.13 -14.97
N MET A 106 1.78 0.35 -13.90
CA MET A 106 0.43 0.91 -13.96
C MET A 106 0.42 2.37 -14.42
N ASP A 107 -0.35 2.69 -15.46
CA ASP A 107 -0.52 4.08 -15.92
C ASP A 107 -1.73 4.73 -15.24
N ALA A 108 -1.49 5.37 -14.09
CA ALA A 108 -2.52 6.06 -13.32
C ALA A 108 -1.94 7.15 -12.39
N ASP A 109 -2.68 8.25 -12.30
CA ASP A 109 -2.35 9.41 -11.48
C ASP A 109 -2.72 9.25 -9.99
N LEU A 110 -3.84 8.57 -9.73
CA LEU A 110 -4.42 8.36 -8.41
C LEU A 110 -4.81 6.88 -8.29
N ILE A 111 -4.17 6.17 -7.38
CA ILE A 111 -4.26 4.70 -7.30
C ILE A 111 -4.76 4.32 -5.91
N TYR A 112 -5.91 3.67 -5.85
CA TYR A 112 -6.40 3.05 -4.63
C TYR A 112 -5.84 1.63 -4.52
N ILE A 113 -5.17 1.32 -3.42
CA ILE A 113 -4.60 0.00 -3.15
C ILE A 113 -5.33 -0.57 -1.95
N LYS A 114 -5.88 -1.78 -2.13
CA LYS A 114 -6.50 -2.55 -1.05
C LYS A 114 -6.30 -4.04 -1.20
N ASN A 115 -6.40 -4.75 -0.08
CA ASN A 115 -6.47 -6.20 -0.09
C ASN A 115 -7.82 -6.68 -0.65
N ILE A 116 -7.78 -7.77 -1.42
CA ILE A 116 -8.97 -8.34 -2.08
C ILE A 116 -10.00 -8.89 -1.09
N ASP A 117 -9.57 -9.32 0.10
CA ASP A 117 -10.44 -9.89 1.12
C ASP A 117 -11.11 -8.85 2.00
N ASN A 118 -10.66 -7.59 1.99
CA ASN A 118 -11.29 -6.49 2.72
C ASN A 118 -12.42 -5.88 1.87
N ILE A 119 -13.53 -6.60 1.72
CA ILE A 119 -14.70 -6.17 0.93
C ILE A 119 -16.01 -6.54 1.64
N VAL A 120 -17.02 -5.69 1.47
CA VAL A 120 -18.29 -5.80 2.19
C VAL A 120 -19.46 -5.57 1.25
N ARG A 121 -20.66 -5.97 1.69
CA ARG A 121 -21.90 -5.79 0.94
C ARG A 121 -22.35 -4.33 0.93
N ASP A 122 -23.21 -4.00 -0.04
CA ASP A 122 -23.79 -2.67 -0.28
C ASP A 122 -24.19 -1.89 0.98
N VAL A 123 -24.83 -2.54 1.96
CA VAL A 123 -25.31 -1.89 3.20
C VAL A 123 -24.15 -1.31 4.01
N LEU A 124 -23.07 -2.07 4.17
CA LEU A 124 -21.89 -1.63 4.91
C LEU A 124 -21.00 -0.75 4.02
N GLN A 125 -20.94 -1.06 2.73
CA GLN A 125 -20.20 -0.28 1.74
C GLN A 125 -20.63 1.19 1.73
N LYS A 126 -21.94 1.46 1.80
CA LYS A 126 -22.47 2.83 1.89
C LYS A 126 -21.95 3.61 3.11
N LYS A 127 -21.67 2.93 4.23
CA LYS A 127 -21.10 3.53 5.44
C LYS A 127 -19.59 3.77 5.33
N ILE A 128 -18.88 2.92 4.57
CA ILE A 128 -17.43 3.01 4.35
C ILE A 128 -17.08 4.05 3.28
N LEU A 129 -17.96 4.25 2.31
CA LEU A 129 -17.73 5.11 1.14
C LEU A 129 -17.23 6.54 1.45
N PRO A 130 -17.76 7.26 2.46
CA PRO A 130 -17.24 8.59 2.81
C PRO A 130 -15.75 8.60 3.15
N TYR A 131 -15.26 7.57 3.85
CA TYR A 131 -13.84 7.46 4.22
C TYR A 131 -12.95 7.24 2.99
N LYS A 132 -13.38 6.42 2.03
CA LYS A 132 -12.65 6.22 0.77
C LYS A 132 -12.57 7.49 -0.08
N LYS A 133 -13.68 8.25 -0.13
CA LYS A 133 -13.70 9.57 -0.79
C LYS A 133 -12.81 10.57 -0.06
N MET A 134 -12.82 10.57 1.27
CA MET A 134 -11.96 11.43 2.09
C MET A 134 -10.47 11.14 1.86
N LEU A 135 -10.04 9.87 1.85
CA LEU A 135 -8.64 9.53 1.54
C LEU A 135 -8.22 10.04 0.16
N GLY A 136 -9.10 9.89 -0.84
CA GLY A 136 -8.88 10.42 -2.19
C GLY A 136 -8.80 11.94 -2.24
N GLY A 137 -9.74 12.61 -1.58
CA GLY A 137 -9.79 14.07 -1.47
C GLY A 137 -8.53 14.63 -0.82
N LEU A 138 -8.08 14.01 0.28
CA LEU A 138 -6.83 14.39 0.95
C LEU A 138 -5.61 14.18 0.06
N ALA A 139 -5.53 13.04 -0.65
CA ALA A 139 -4.46 12.78 -1.61
C ALA A 139 -4.39 13.85 -2.71
N LEU A 140 -5.54 14.23 -3.27
CA LEU A 140 -5.63 15.28 -4.30
C LEU A 140 -5.25 16.67 -3.74
N GLN A 141 -5.71 17.00 -2.53
CA GLN A 141 -5.39 18.26 -1.86
C GLN A 141 -3.88 18.39 -1.61
N LEU A 142 -3.28 17.38 -0.98
CA LEU A 142 -1.85 17.37 -0.69
C LEU A 142 -1.02 17.35 -1.96
N ARG A 143 -1.39 16.53 -2.96
CA ARG A 143 -0.73 16.52 -4.27
C ARG A 143 -0.75 17.91 -4.91
N LYS A 144 -1.89 18.61 -4.89
CA LYS A 144 -2.01 19.97 -5.44
C LYS A 144 -1.08 20.95 -4.72
N ALA A 145 -1.03 20.90 -3.39
CA ALA A 145 -0.15 21.74 -2.58
C ALA A 145 1.33 21.46 -2.88
N VAL A 146 1.73 20.19 -2.88
CA VAL A 146 3.11 19.75 -3.20
C VAL A 146 3.53 20.22 -4.60
N ILE A 147 2.67 20.05 -5.62
CA ILE A 147 2.96 20.51 -6.99
C ILE A 147 3.15 22.03 -7.04
N ALA A 148 2.32 22.80 -6.33
CA ALA A 148 2.45 24.25 -6.29
C ALA A 148 3.77 24.68 -5.65
N MET A 149 4.16 24.06 -4.52
CA MET A 149 5.43 24.35 -3.83
C MET A 149 6.64 23.95 -4.67
N LEU A 150 6.60 22.78 -5.34
CA LEU A 150 7.68 22.36 -6.24
C LEU A 150 7.90 23.36 -7.38
N ARG A 151 6.82 23.87 -7.98
CA ARG A 151 6.91 24.93 -9.01
C ARG A 151 7.44 26.26 -8.48
N GLN A 152 7.20 26.57 -7.21
CA GLN A 152 7.78 27.76 -6.58
C GLN A 152 9.28 27.57 -6.32
N LEU A 153 9.67 26.40 -5.80
CA LEU A 153 11.05 26.03 -5.54
C LEU A 153 11.91 26.02 -6.82
N GLU A 154 11.38 25.52 -7.94
CA GLU A 154 12.09 25.54 -9.23
C GLU A 154 12.37 26.96 -9.75
N LYS A 155 11.52 27.94 -9.43
CA LYS A 155 11.76 29.34 -9.83
C LYS A 155 12.94 29.97 -9.06
N GLY A 156 13.30 29.42 -7.90
CA GLY A 156 14.48 29.84 -7.11
C GLY A 156 14.41 31.23 -6.46
N GLN A 157 13.33 31.98 -6.64
CA GLN A 157 13.16 33.37 -6.17
C GLN A 157 12.30 33.49 -4.90
N LEU A 158 12.38 32.50 -4.01
CA LEU A 158 11.60 32.48 -2.77
C LEU A 158 12.22 33.38 -1.70
N ARG A 159 11.37 34.17 -1.03
CA ARG A 159 11.73 34.90 0.18
C ARG A 159 11.84 33.93 1.37
N VAL A 160 12.48 34.38 2.45
CA VAL A 160 12.70 33.57 3.66
C VAL A 160 11.39 33.11 4.31
N ASP A 161 10.36 33.96 4.33
CA ASP A 161 9.02 33.64 4.84
C ASP A 161 8.33 32.53 4.03
N GLU A 162 8.54 32.51 2.72
CA GLU A 162 7.98 31.48 1.83
C GLU A 162 8.69 30.14 2.03
N ILE A 163 10.02 30.16 2.23
CA ILE A 163 10.79 28.95 2.57
C ILE A 163 10.32 28.37 3.90
N GLU A 164 10.08 29.20 4.92
CA GLU A 164 9.59 28.72 6.22
C GLU A 164 8.16 28.18 6.11
N THR A 165 7.30 28.81 5.29
CA THR A 165 5.95 28.30 5.02
C THR A 165 5.97 26.90 4.41
N ILE A 166 6.85 26.67 3.42
CA ILE A 166 7.02 25.34 2.81
C ILE A 166 7.63 24.35 3.81
N THR A 167 8.56 24.80 4.63
CA THR A 167 9.17 23.98 5.69
C THR A 167 8.11 23.51 6.68
N GLU A 168 7.24 24.42 7.11
CA GLU A 168 6.18 24.11 8.07
C GLU A 168 5.11 23.19 7.46
N PHE A 169 4.76 23.37 6.19
CA PHE A 169 3.94 22.41 5.47
C PHE A 169 4.55 21.00 5.49
N CYS A 170 5.86 20.87 5.21
CA CYS A 170 6.53 19.58 5.25
C CYS A 170 6.46 18.94 6.65
N ARG A 171 6.63 19.74 7.72
CA ARG A 171 6.55 19.26 9.11
C ARG A 171 5.14 18.81 9.46
N MET A 172 4.15 19.66 9.22
CA MET A 172 2.78 19.47 9.70
C MET A 172 1.96 18.51 8.84
N GLU A 173 2.01 18.67 7.51
CA GLU A 173 1.16 17.92 6.59
C GLU A 173 1.82 16.61 6.13
N LEU A 174 3.15 16.58 6.05
CA LEU A 174 3.91 15.41 5.58
C LEU A 174 4.71 14.71 6.68
N SER A 175 4.56 15.15 7.94
CA SER A 175 5.25 14.55 9.11
C SER A 175 6.77 14.48 8.94
N LYS A 176 7.36 15.42 8.20
CA LYS A 176 8.80 15.42 7.91
C LYS A 176 9.59 15.90 9.13
N SER A 177 10.50 15.04 9.58
CA SER A 177 11.54 15.41 10.54
C SER A 177 12.77 15.96 9.77
N PHE A 178 13.12 17.21 10.07
CA PHE A 178 14.35 17.85 9.58
C PHE A 178 15.45 17.72 10.63
N SER A 179 16.71 17.60 10.19
CA SER A 179 17.84 17.55 11.11
C SER A 179 17.99 18.87 11.86
N LYS A 180 18.68 18.85 13.01
CA LYS A 180 18.98 20.07 13.79
C LYS A 180 19.79 21.09 12.98
N ASP A 181 20.56 20.62 12.01
CA ASP A 181 21.39 21.48 11.16
C ASP A 181 20.62 22.12 10.01
N PHE A 182 19.38 21.67 9.73
CA PHE A 182 18.54 22.27 8.69
C PHE A 182 18.34 23.78 8.90
N SER A 183 18.20 24.23 10.14
CA SER A 183 18.01 25.66 10.46
C SER A 183 19.22 26.51 10.09
N LYS A 184 20.43 25.92 10.11
CA LYS A 184 21.72 26.56 9.84
C LYS A 184 22.07 26.63 8.35
N LEU A 185 21.34 25.90 7.51
CA LEU A 185 21.54 25.90 6.06
C LEU A 185 21.26 27.28 5.47
N SER A 186 21.99 27.61 4.40
CA SER A 186 21.68 28.77 3.56
C SER A 186 20.28 28.64 2.93
N PRO A 187 19.63 29.76 2.53
CA PRO A 187 18.33 29.70 1.86
C PRO A 187 18.32 28.77 0.64
N GLN A 188 19.39 28.75 -0.14
CA GLN A 188 19.54 27.92 -1.33
C GLN A 188 19.61 26.43 -0.97
N GLU A 189 20.39 26.06 0.05
CA GLU A 189 20.47 24.68 0.55
C GLU A 189 19.12 24.21 1.13
N LYS A 190 18.41 25.10 1.85
CA LYS A 190 17.05 24.80 2.33
C LYS A 190 16.10 24.51 1.17
N GLN A 191 16.08 25.37 0.14
CA GLN A 191 15.24 25.15 -1.04
C GLN A 191 15.56 23.82 -1.72
N GLN A 192 16.84 23.49 -1.89
CA GLN A 192 17.25 22.22 -2.48
C GLN A 192 16.78 21.02 -1.66
N GLN A 193 16.94 21.05 -0.33
CA GLN A 193 16.45 19.97 0.53
C GLN A 193 14.93 19.84 0.51
N LEU A 194 14.20 20.97 0.56
CA LEU A 194 12.74 20.98 0.47
C LEU A 194 12.27 20.39 -0.87
N PHE A 195 12.93 20.75 -1.98
CA PHE A 195 12.63 20.20 -3.29
C PHE A 195 12.83 18.67 -3.32
N LEU A 196 13.97 18.18 -2.83
CA LEU A 196 14.27 16.74 -2.77
C LEU A 196 13.31 15.96 -1.85
N HIS A 197 12.74 16.60 -0.84
CA HIS A 197 11.75 15.98 0.04
C HIS A 197 10.34 15.99 -0.56
N LEU A 198 9.93 17.08 -1.19
CA LEU A 198 8.62 17.19 -1.83
C LEU A 198 8.53 16.37 -3.13
N ASN A 199 9.62 16.29 -3.90
CA ASN A 199 9.66 15.62 -5.20
C ASN A 199 9.81 14.10 -5.05
N ARG A 200 8.81 13.47 -4.44
CA ARG A 200 8.73 12.03 -4.18
C ARG A 200 7.30 11.55 -4.41
N PRO A 201 7.09 10.24 -4.66
CA PRO A 201 5.76 9.64 -4.64
C PRO A 201 5.03 9.92 -3.32
N LEU A 202 3.70 10.06 -3.37
CA LEU A 202 2.85 10.34 -2.22
C LEU A 202 1.95 9.13 -1.93
N ARG A 203 1.76 8.80 -0.66
CA ARG A 203 0.75 7.84 -0.20
C ARG A 203 0.01 8.35 1.03
N ILE A 204 -1.32 8.22 0.99
CA ILE A 204 -2.21 8.44 2.12
C ILE A 204 -2.69 7.07 2.59
N CYS A 205 -2.38 6.69 3.82
CA CYS A 205 -2.71 5.36 4.35
C CYS A 205 -3.71 5.50 5.50
N GLY A 206 -4.84 4.81 5.37
CA GLY A 206 -5.78 4.63 6.48
C GLY A 206 -5.14 3.82 7.61
N MET A 207 -5.44 4.18 8.85
CA MET A 207 -4.99 3.47 10.05
C MET A 207 -6.20 3.20 10.93
N VAL A 208 -6.39 1.95 11.35
CA VAL A 208 -7.48 1.57 12.25
C VAL A 208 -6.90 1.14 13.59
N ARG A 209 -7.68 1.27 14.67
CA ARG A 209 -7.26 0.81 15.99
C ARG A 209 -6.95 -0.68 15.95
N ASN A 210 -5.86 -1.07 16.60
CA ASN A 210 -5.48 -2.47 16.71
C ASN A 210 -6.24 -3.13 17.86
N GLU A 211 -7.17 -4.01 17.52
CA GLU A 211 -7.97 -4.82 18.46
C GLU A 211 -7.44 -6.27 18.56
N GLY A 212 -6.15 -6.47 18.24
CA GLY A 212 -5.47 -7.78 18.26
C GLY A 212 -5.27 -8.40 16.87
N GLU A 213 -5.51 -7.64 15.80
CA GLU A 213 -5.36 -8.10 14.42
C GLU A 213 -3.88 -8.03 13.99
N PRO A 214 -3.37 -9.07 13.28
CA PRO A 214 -2.01 -9.04 12.76
C PRO A 214 -1.91 -8.04 11.61
N GLY A 215 -0.90 -7.17 11.64
CA GLY A 215 -0.68 -6.20 10.58
C GLY A 215 0.52 -5.29 10.83
N GLY A 216 0.90 -4.54 9.80
CA GLY A 216 1.91 -3.50 9.90
C GLY A 216 1.38 -2.26 10.62
N ALA A 217 2.19 -1.66 11.48
CA ALA A 217 1.85 -0.50 12.29
C ALA A 217 2.68 0.74 11.89
N PRO A 218 2.17 1.96 12.15
CA PRO A 218 2.85 3.20 11.80
C PRO A 218 4.02 3.50 12.74
N PHE A 219 5.23 3.71 12.20
CA PHE A 219 6.40 4.11 12.99
C PHE A 219 7.32 5.06 12.24
N TRP A 220 8.06 5.86 13.01
CA TRP A 220 9.28 6.51 12.52
C TRP A 220 10.43 5.50 12.54
N VAL A 221 11.01 5.24 11.37
CA VAL A 221 12.21 4.43 11.21
C VAL A 221 13.40 5.37 11.15
N ARG A 222 14.45 5.06 11.91
CA ARG A 222 15.73 5.77 11.83
C ARG A 222 16.57 5.13 10.74
N GLU A 223 16.90 5.93 9.73
CA GLU A 223 17.72 5.52 8.59
C GLU A 223 19.22 5.52 8.93
N LYS A 224 20.04 4.96 8.02
CA LYS A 224 21.50 4.88 8.16
C LYS A 224 22.17 6.26 8.29
N ASP A 225 21.59 7.29 7.66
CA ASP A 225 22.05 8.68 7.73
C ASP A 225 21.50 9.43 8.96
N ASN A 226 20.87 8.73 9.90
CA ASN A 226 20.14 9.26 11.07
C ASN A 226 18.89 10.09 10.74
N SER A 227 18.51 10.20 9.48
CA SER A 227 17.20 10.77 9.13
C SER A 227 16.07 9.86 9.62
N GLN A 228 14.88 10.43 9.71
CA GLN A 228 13.68 9.68 10.07
C GLN A 228 12.71 9.65 8.88
N THR A 229 12.13 8.48 8.66
CA THR A 229 11.10 8.24 7.64
C THR A 229 9.88 7.62 8.30
N LEU A 230 8.69 8.02 7.84
CA LEU A 230 7.44 7.49 8.35
C LEU A 230 7.07 6.25 7.53
N GLN A 231 7.04 5.08 8.18
CA GLN A 231 6.86 3.79 7.52
C GLN A 231 5.80 2.93 8.18
N ILE A 232 5.33 1.93 7.42
CA ILE A 232 4.52 0.83 7.94
C ILE A 232 5.52 -0.29 8.26
N VAL A 233 5.63 -0.64 9.54
CA VAL A 233 6.56 -1.66 10.04
C VAL A 233 5.76 -2.86 10.49
N GLU A 234 6.12 -4.04 9.99
CA GLU A 234 5.54 -5.31 10.45
C GLU A 234 6.37 -5.91 11.59
N SER A 235 5.76 -6.79 12.39
CA SER A 235 6.40 -7.44 13.53
C SER A 235 7.71 -8.17 13.15
N ALA A 236 7.77 -8.72 11.94
CA ALA A 236 8.95 -9.41 11.42
C ALA A 236 10.18 -8.50 11.22
N HIS A 237 10.00 -7.18 11.16
CA HIS A 237 11.11 -6.21 11.07
C HIS A 237 11.59 -5.74 12.45
N VAL A 238 10.89 -6.13 13.52
CA VAL A 238 11.21 -5.73 14.90
C VAL A 238 12.05 -6.82 15.54
N ASP A 239 13.21 -6.45 16.08
CA ASP A 239 14.04 -7.37 16.85
C ASP A 239 13.46 -7.55 18.25
N PRO A 240 12.88 -8.72 18.59
CA PRO A 240 12.26 -8.94 19.88
C PRO A 240 13.29 -8.99 21.02
N ASN A 241 14.58 -9.21 20.70
CA ASN A 241 15.66 -9.27 21.67
C ASN A 241 16.19 -7.89 22.04
N ARG A 242 15.76 -6.83 21.33
CA ARG A 242 16.11 -5.43 21.65
C ARG A 242 14.99 -4.81 22.50
N PRO A 243 15.21 -4.56 23.81
CA PRO A 243 14.17 -4.05 24.70
C PRO A 243 13.58 -2.71 24.23
N THR A 244 14.39 -1.85 23.61
CA THR A 244 13.95 -0.56 23.08
C THR A 244 12.94 -0.71 21.95
N GLN A 245 13.23 -1.58 20.97
CA GLN A 245 12.31 -1.85 19.87
C GLN A 245 11.05 -2.56 20.35
N ARG A 246 11.18 -3.53 21.26
CA ARG A 246 10.05 -4.24 21.86
C ARG A 246 9.10 -3.29 22.59
N ASN A 247 9.63 -2.34 23.37
CA ASN A 247 8.82 -1.37 24.10
C ASN A 247 8.06 -0.44 23.14
N ILE A 248 8.76 0.11 22.13
CA ILE A 248 8.13 0.94 21.09
C ILE A 248 7.01 0.16 20.38
N TRP A 249 7.25 -1.09 20.00
CA TRP A 249 6.26 -1.93 19.33
C TRP A 249 5.01 -2.16 20.20
N SER A 250 5.19 -2.44 21.50
CA SER A 250 4.07 -2.68 22.42
C SER A 250 3.15 -1.48 22.65
N GLN A 251 3.59 -0.27 22.29
CA GLN A 251 2.80 0.96 22.42
C GLN A 251 1.98 1.26 21.15
N ALA A 252 2.16 0.50 20.07
CA ALA A 252 1.39 0.69 18.85
C ALA A 252 -0.09 0.34 19.06
N SER A 253 -0.95 1.34 18.89
CA SER A 253 -2.40 1.23 19.05
C SER A 253 -3.16 1.20 17.72
N TYR A 254 -2.45 1.30 16.59
CA TYR A 254 -3.02 1.32 15.25
C TYR A 254 -2.28 0.37 14.32
N PHE A 255 -2.96 -0.10 13.28
CA PHE A 255 -2.36 -0.83 12.18
C PHE A 255 -2.97 -0.40 10.84
N ASN A 256 -2.27 -0.71 9.74
CA ASN A 256 -2.72 -0.41 8.39
C ASN A 256 -3.58 -1.57 7.86
N PRO A 257 -4.86 -1.33 7.50
CA PRO A 257 -5.75 -2.34 6.90
C PRO A 257 -5.45 -2.59 5.41
N VAL A 258 -4.35 -2.03 4.89
CA VAL A 258 -4.08 -1.89 3.46
C VAL A 258 -5.27 -1.21 2.77
N ASP A 259 -5.57 0.02 3.17
CA ASP A 259 -6.47 0.93 2.43
C ASP A 259 -5.70 2.24 2.25
N MET A 260 -5.21 2.46 1.03
CA MET A 260 -4.34 3.60 0.74
C MET A 260 -4.55 4.18 -0.64
N VAL A 261 -4.21 5.46 -0.76
CA VAL A 261 -4.27 6.22 -2.01
C VAL A 261 -2.87 6.72 -2.36
N CYS A 262 -2.40 6.33 -3.54
CA CYS A 262 -1.05 6.61 -4.01
C CYS A 262 -1.07 7.57 -5.21
N CYS A 263 -0.09 8.48 -5.26
CA CYS A 263 0.21 9.31 -6.42
C CYS A 263 1.66 9.05 -6.84
N THR A 264 1.86 8.64 -8.09
CA THR A 264 3.17 8.16 -8.58
C THR A 264 3.85 9.06 -9.61
N ASN A 265 3.21 10.19 -9.94
CA ASN A 265 3.71 11.15 -10.90
C ASN A 265 4.20 12.42 -10.19
N ASN A 266 5.29 12.99 -10.69
CA ASN A 266 5.85 14.27 -10.22
C ASN A 266 5.01 15.47 -10.68
N HIS A 267 5.47 16.68 -10.36
CA HIS A 267 4.80 17.95 -10.71
C HIS A 267 4.78 18.28 -12.21
N LEU A 268 5.58 17.57 -13.01
CA LEU A 268 5.61 17.63 -14.47
C LEU A 268 4.73 16.56 -15.13
N GLY A 269 4.07 15.70 -14.34
CA GLY A 269 3.28 14.57 -14.84
C GLY A 269 4.12 13.36 -15.25
N ILE A 270 5.42 13.35 -14.94
CA ILE A 270 6.32 12.24 -15.24
C ILE A 270 6.27 11.25 -14.08
N LYS A 271 6.10 9.97 -14.39
CA LYS A 271 6.10 8.91 -13.39
C LYS A 271 7.47 8.76 -12.74
N PHE A 272 7.49 8.73 -11.41
CA PHE A 272 8.71 8.40 -10.66
C PHE A 272 9.15 6.97 -10.97
N ASN A 273 10.46 6.74 -11.00
CA ASN A 273 10.99 5.39 -10.89
C ASN A 273 10.85 4.92 -9.43
N LEU A 274 9.82 4.12 -9.17
CA LEU A 274 9.45 3.71 -7.81
C LEU A 274 10.54 2.89 -7.12
N ALA A 275 11.42 2.24 -7.88
CA ALA A 275 12.54 1.46 -7.34
C ALA A 275 13.57 2.32 -6.58
N ASP A 276 13.64 3.62 -6.89
CA ASP A 276 14.54 4.57 -6.23
C ASP A 276 14.07 4.93 -4.80
N TYR A 277 12.83 4.58 -4.46
CA TYR A 277 12.20 4.89 -3.19
C TYR A 277 11.97 3.65 -2.29
N VAL A 278 12.61 2.53 -2.63
CA VAL A 278 12.56 1.27 -1.88
C VAL A 278 13.70 1.20 -0.86
N ASN A 279 13.38 0.88 0.39
CA ASN A 279 14.40 0.46 1.36
C ASN A 279 14.74 -1.01 1.15
N ARG A 280 15.91 -1.26 0.53
CA ARG A 280 16.38 -2.63 0.21
C ARG A 280 16.82 -3.43 1.43
N ASP A 281 17.09 -2.77 2.56
CA ASP A 281 17.47 -3.43 3.81
C ASP A 281 16.24 -3.93 4.61
N ALA A 282 15.02 -3.52 4.23
CA ALA A 282 13.78 -3.98 4.86
C ALA A 282 13.31 -5.36 4.34
N TYR A 283 14.24 -6.21 3.92
CA TYR A 283 13.93 -7.58 3.52
C TYR A 283 13.65 -8.45 4.75
N LEU A 284 12.91 -9.54 4.56
CA LEU A 284 12.62 -10.51 5.61
C LEU A 284 13.24 -11.86 5.27
N ILE A 285 13.66 -12.62 6.27
CA ILE A 285 14.06 -14.03 6.10
C ILE A 285 12.99 -14.88 6.77
N ILE A 286 12.26 -15.65 5.97
CA ILE A 286 11.13 -16.44 6.46
C ILE A 286 11.48 -17.93 6.46
N PRO A 287 11.41 -18.61 7.62
CA PRO A 287 11.48 -20.05 7.67
C PRO A 287 10.20 -20.66 7.09
N LYS A 288 10.35 -21.67 6.25
CA LYS A 288 9.25 -22.46 5.69
C LYS A 288 9.59 -23.95 5.80
N THR A 289 8.55 -24.77 5.69
CA THR A 289 8.69 -26.22 5.58
C THR A 289 8.16 -26.65 4.23
N GLU A 290 8.95 -27.41 3.48
CA GLU A 290 8.57 -28.03 2.23
C GLU A 290 8.78 -29.53 2.33
N LYS A 291 7.68 -30.30 2.24
CA LYS A 291 7.69 -31.77 2.34
C LYS A 291 8.48 -32.31 3.55
N GLY A 292 8.33 -31.66 4.71
CA GLY A 292 9.04 -32.03 5.95
C GLY A 292 10.47 -31.52 6.08
N ARG A 293 11.05 -30.93 5.03
CA ARG A 293 12.37 -30.28 5.07
C ARG A 293 12.22 -28.79 5.36
N ARG A 294 13.06 -28.27 6.25
CA ARG A 294 13.11 -26.84 6.56
C ARG A 294 13.92 -26.10 5.50
N LEU A 295 13.43 -24.93 5.11
CA LEU A 295 14.11 -24.00 4.24
C LEU A 295 13.92 -22.57 4.73
N LYS A 296 14.80 -21.68 4.29
CA LYS A 296 14.68 -20.24 4.45
C LYS A 296 14.51 -19.62 3.07
N ALA A 297 13.62 -18.66 2.97
CA ALA A 297 13.49 -17.82 1.79
C ALA A 297 13.58 -16.36 2.22
N GLN A 298 14.32 -15.56 1.45
CA GLN A 298 14.28 -14.12 1.60
C GLN A 298 13.03 -13.59 0.89
N GLU A 299 12.29 -12.71 1.56
CA GLU A 299 11.22 -11.92 0.96
C GLU A 299 11.74 -10.49 0.72
N MET A 300 11.42 -9.96 -0.46
CA MET A 300 11.73 -8.58 -0.83
C MET A 300 10.95 -7.61 0.07
N PRO A 301 11.45 -6.37 0.26
CA PRO A 301 10.73 -5.34 0.99
C PRO A 301 9.28 -5.20 0.49
N GLY A 302 8.31 -5.48 1.35
CA GLY A 302 6.88 -5.51 1.01
C GLY A 302 6.39 -4.20 0.39
N LEU A 303 5.34 -4.26 -0.44
CA LEU A 303 4.88 -3.08 -1.20
C LEU A 303 4.71 -1.84 -0.31
N TRP A 304 3.99 -1.97 0.81
CA TRP A 304 3.75 -0.89 1.76
C TRP A 304 4.78 -0.84 2.91
N ASN A 305 5.46 -1.95 3.20
CA ASN A 305 6.48 -2.11 4.22
C ASN A 305 7.87 -2.26 3.57
N GLY A 306 8.56 -1.14 3.35
CA GLY A 306 9.89 -1.12 2.73
C GLY A 306 9.89 -0.74 1.24
N GLY A 307 8.97 -1.28 0.44
CA GLY A 307 8.79 -0.94 -0.98
C GLY A 307 8.36 0.52 -1.24
N MET A 308 7.72 1.12 -0.24
CA MET A 308 7.32 2.53 -0.22
C MET A 308 8.00 3.33 0.91
N ALA A 309 9.15 2.86 1.40
CA ALA A 309 9.81 3.44 2.58
C ALA A 309 10.10 4.94 2.45
N TYR A 310 10.53 5.38 1.27
CA TYR A 310 10.98 6.76 1.04
C TYR A 310 9.93 7.66 0.39
N TRP A 311 8.67 7.22 0.39
CA TRP A 311 7.53 8.01 -0.11
C TRP A 311 7.13 9.07 0.91
N ASN A 312 6.57 10.19 0.42
CA ASN A 312 5.82 11.10 1.27
C ASN A 312 4.59 10.36 1.80
N THR A 313 4.55 10.13 3.11
CA THR A 313 3.59 9.23 3.75
C THR A 313 2.76 10.01 4.75
N VAL A 314 1.43 9.91 4.63
CA VAL A 314 0.50 10.50 5.58
C VAL A 314 -0.41 9.42 6.13
N PHE A 315 -0.54 9.36 7.44
CA PHE A 315 -1.39 8.40 8.15
C PHE A 315 -2.66 9.08 8.63
N VAL A 316 -3.80 8.45 8.36
CA VAL A 316 -5.12 8.98 8.69
C VAL A 316 -5.86 7.96 9.54
N GLU A 317 -6.26 8.35 10.75
CA GLU A 317 -7.13 7.51 11.57
C GLU A 317 -8.49 7.30 10.89
N LEU A 318 -8.90 6.05 10.80
CA LEU A 318 -10.17 5.59 10.28
C LEU A 318 -10.89 4.74 11.32
N PRO A 319 -12.23 4.73 11.31
CA PRO A 319 -12.98 3.82 12.16
C PRO A 319 -12.80 2.37 11.71
N VAL A 320 -12.81 1.45 12.68
CA VAL A 320 -12.61 0.00 12.46
C VAL A 320 -13.58 -0.59 11.42
N ILE A 321 -14.76 0.01 11.21
CA ILE A 321 -15.74 -0.41 10.19
C ILE A 321 -15.18 -0.48 8.76
N VAL A 322 -14.08 0.21 8.43
CA VAL A 322 -13.44 0.13 7.11
C VAL A 322 -12.61 -1.16 6.90
N PHE A 323 -12.43 -1.94 7.97
CA PHE A 323 -11.62 -3.16 7.99
C PHE A 323 -12.48 -4.40 8.24
N ASN A 324 -12.70 -5.18 7.19
CA ASN A 324 -13.53 -6.40 7.20
C ASN A 324 -12.84 -7.49 6.36
N PRO A 325 -11.65 -7.96 6.77
CA PRO A 325 -10.93 -9.00 6.04
C PRO A 325 -11.60 -10.37 6.21
N VAL A 326 -11.30 -11.27 5.27
CA VAL A 326 -11.65 -12.69 5.35
C VAL A 326 -10.37 -13.49 5.17
N LYS A 327 -9.77 -13.93 6.28
CA LYS A 327 -8.51 -14.70 6.29
C LYS A 327 -8.76 -16.19 6.45
N THR A 328 -9.85 -16.54 7.12
CA THR A 328 -10.29 -17.92 7.38
C THR A 328 -11.76 -18.08 7.02
N VAL A 329 -12.21 -19.33 6.86
CA VAL A 329 -13.64 -19.63 6.62
C VAL A 329 -14.55 -19.11 7.75
N TYR A 330 -14.04 -19.05 8.98
CA TYR A 330 -14.79 -18.56 10.14
C TYR A 330 -15.08 -17.05 10.07
N ASP A 331 -14.26 -16.29 9.35
CA ASP A 331 -14.50 -14.85 9.19
C ASP A 331 -15.79 -14.57 8.41
N LEU A 332 -16.22 -15.49 7.54
CA LEU A 332 -17.52 -15.39 6.85
C LEU A 332 -18.72 -15.47 7.79
N LEU A 333 -18.53 -15.97 9.02
CA LEU A 333 -19.56 -16.01 10.05
C LEU A 333 -19.74 -14.66 10.78
N ARG A 334 -18.83 -13.69 10.56
CA ARG A 334 -18.96 -12.35 11.13
C ARG A 334 -20.19 -11.65 10.53
N PRO A 335 -20.96 -10.85 11.30
CA PRO A 335 -22.22 -10.23 10.84
C PRO A 335 -22.10 -9.42 9.55
N GLN A 336 -20.93 -8.83 9.30
CA GLN A 336 -20.62 -8.01 8.14
C GLN A 336 -20.74 -8.82 6.83
N HIS A 337 -20.39 -10.11 6.85
CA HIS A 337 -20.43 -11.00 5.70
C HIS A 337 -21.73 -11.81 5.58
N ARG A 338 -22.59 -11.83 6.62
CA ARG A 338 -23.82 -12.64 6.65
C ARG A 338 -25.02 -11.97 5.98
N GLY A 339 -25.62 -12.63 5.00
CA GLY A 339 -26.98 -12.31 4.53
C GLY A 339 -27.97 -12.35 5.71
N GLY A 340 -28.90 -11.39 5.79
CA GLY A 340 -29.78 -11.16 6.95
C GLY A 340 -30.78 -12.26 7.32
N ARG A 341 -30.55 -13.52 6.94
CA ARG A 341 -31.18 -14.68 7.56
C ARG A 341 -30.18 -15.28 8.54
N SER A 342 -30.41 -15.08 9.83
CA SER A 342 -29.83 -15.93 10.85
C SER A 342 -30.19 -17.37 10.51
N ILE A 343 -29.20 -18.17 10.12
CA ILE A 343 -29.30 -19.62 10.21
C ILE A 343 -29.46 -19.86 11.72
N LYS A 344 -30.67 -20.26 12.12
CA LYS A 344 -30.97 -20.71 13.47
C LYS A 344 -30.26 -22.02 13.73
#